data_AF-A0A2I0UI24-F1
#
_entry.id   AF-A0A2I0UI24-F1
#
_cell.length_a   1.000
_cell.length_b   1.000
_cell.length_c   1.000
_cell.angle_alpha   90.00
_cell.angle_beta   90.00
_cell.angle_gamma   90.00
#
_symmetry.space_group_name_H-M   'P 1'
#
loop_
_entity.id
_entity.type
_entity.pdbx_description
1 polymer ?
#
loop_
_entity_poly.entity_id
_entity_poly.type
_entity_poly.pdbx_seq_one_letter_code
_entity_poly.pdbx_strand_id
1 'polypeptide(L)'
;MSAASDTYILIKDIKPGLKNLNVIFIVLEIGRVTKTKDGHEVRSCKVADKTGSITISVWDEIGGLIQPGDIIRLTKGYASLWKGCLTLYTGRGGELHKIGEFCMVYSEVPNFSEPNSEHIGQNKLEMAYKLDLSQVDFHLHIIMATLMQVVGEAMDEDP
;
A
#
# COMPACT_ATOMS: atom_id res chain seq x y z
N MET A 1 31.26 -16.37 -1.37
CA MET A 1 30.17 -15.40 -1.17
C MET A 1 29.16 -15.66 -2.28
N SER A 2 27.97 -16.16 -1.94
CA SER A 2 26.97 -16.53 -2.95
C SER A 2 26.40 -15.26 -3.57
N ALA A 3 26.78 -14.97 -4.81
CA ALA A 3 25.99 -14.07 -5.65
C ALA A 3 24.72 -14.82 -6.01
N ALA A 4 23.70 -14.70 -5.15
CA ALA A 4 22.35 -15.02 -5.58
C ALA A 4 22.09 -14.19 -6.83
N SER A 5 21.72 -14.84 -7.93
CA SER A 5 21.27 -14.18 -9.14
C SER A 5 20.00 -13.40 -8.81
N ASP A 6 20.16 -12.13 -8.41
CA ASP A 6 19.05 -11.23 -8.10
C ASP A 6 18.22 -11.05 -9.37
N THR A 7 17.14 -11.81 -9.45
CA THR A 7 16.19 -11.69 -10.56
C THR A 7 15.39 -10.42 -10.33
N TYR A 8 15.52 -9.46 -11.25
CA TYR A 8 14.76 -8.22 -11.21
C TYR A 8 13.35 -8.43 -11.74
N ILE A 9 12.37 -7.89 -11.03
CA ILE A 9 10.96 -7.90 -11.39
C ILE A 9 10.64 -6.62 -12.15
N LEU A 10 9.87 -6.75 -13.24
CA LEU A 10 9.40 -5.61 -14.02
C LEU A 10 8.19 -4.96 -13.33
N ILE A 11 8.01 -3.66 -13.53
CA ILE A 11 6.95 -2.90 -12.87
C ILE A 11 5.56 -3.48 -13.16
N LYS A 12 5.30 -3.91 -14.40
CA LYS A 12 4.02 -4.53 -14.78
C LYS A 12 3.63 -5.78 -13.99
N ASP A 13 4.61 -6.47 -13.40
CA ASP A 13 4.40 -7.74 -12.70
C ASP A 13 4.22 -7.52 -11.19
N ILE A 14 4.32 -6.27 -10.72
CA ILE A 14 4.16 -5.89 -9.32
C ILE A 14 2.68 -5.85 -8.95
N LYS A 15 2.34 -6.51 -7.84
CA LYS A 15 0.98 -6.59 -7.29
C LYS A 15 0.98 -6.22 -5.80
N PRO A 16 -0.15 -5.75 -5.24
CA PRO A 16 -0.28 -5.51 -3.80
C PRO A 16 0.12 -6.75 -2.98
N GLY A 17 0.87 -6.55 -1.91
CA GLY A 17 1.27 -7.60 -0.96
C GLY A 17 2.56 -8.35 -1.32
N LEU A 18 3.13 -8.13 -2.51
CA LEU A 18 4.42 -8.70 -2.86
C LEU A 18 5.56 -8.10 -2.00
N LYS A 19 6.51 -8.95 -1.62
CA LYS A 19 7.66 -8.64 -0.77
C LYS A 19 8.94 -9.17 -1.41
N ASN A 20 10.09 -8.76 -0.87
CA ASN A 20 11.40 -9.16 -1.39
C ASN A 20 11.58 -8.81 -2.88
N LEU A 21 11.03 -7.67 -3.29
CA LEU A 21 11.08 -7.18 -4.66
C LEU A 21 12.45 -6.58 -4.95
N ASN A 22 13.08 -7.05 -6.01
CA ASN A 22 14.26 -6.42 -6.59
C ASN A 22 13.83 -5.75 -7.89
N VAL A 23 13.94 -4.42 -7.99
CA VAL A 23 13.41 -3.64 -9.13
C VAL A 23 14.46 -2.60 -9.53
N ILE A 24 14.66 -2.41 -10.83
CA ILE A 24 15.44 -1.30 -11.37
C ILE A 24 14.48 -0.37 -12.10
N PHE A 25 14.55 0.92 -11.80
CA PHE A 25 13.70 1.93 -12.41
C PHE A 25 14.45 3.25 -12.57
N ILE A 26 13.95 4.10 -13.47
CA ILE A 26 14.34 5.50 -13.59
C ILE A 26 13.33 6.38 -12.86
N VAL A 27 13.82 7.41 -12.18
CA VAL A 27 12.99 8.42 -11.51
C VAL A 27 12.52 9.44 -12.54
N LEU A 28 11.21 9.63 -12.65
CA LEU A 28 10.61 10.59 -13.59
C LEU A 28 10.27 11.90 -12.89
N GLU A 29 9.57 11.81 -11.75
CA GLU A 29 9.07 12.98 -11.04
C GLU A 29 9.23 12.78 -9.53
N ILE A 30 9.54 13.88 -8.83
CA ILE A 30 9.56 13.93 -7.37
C ILE A 30 8.36 14.74 -6.91
N GLY A 31 7.46 14.09 -6.20
CA GLY A 31 6.28 14.71 -5.62
C GLY A 31 6.58 15.53 -4.36
N ARG A 32 5.51 16.05 -3.76
CA ARG A 32 5.61 16.88 -2.55
C ARG A 32 6.12 16.09 -1.36
N VAL A 33 6.94 16.73 -0.54
CA VAL A 33 7.35 16.22 0.77
C VAL A 33 6.17 16.28 1.72
N THR A 34 5.90 15.18 2.41
CA THR A 34 4.91 15.11 3.50
C THR A 34 5.63 14.74 4.78
N LYS A 35 5.17 15.26 5.93
CA LYS A 35 5.69 14.88 7.25
C LYS A 35 4.69 13.98 7.96
N THR A 36 5.18 12.88 8.50
CA THR A 36 4.38 12.04 9.40
C THR A 36 4.22 12.73 10.75
N LYS A 37 3.29 12.25 11.57
CA LYS A 37 3.08 12.76 12.94
C LYS A 37 4.32 12.64 13.81
N ASP A 38 5.14 11.63 13.51
CA ASP A 38 6.36 11.32 14.25
C ASP A 38 7.59 12.09 13.71
N GLY A 39 7.39 12.97 12.72
CA GLY A 39 8.41 13.88 12.20
C GLY A 39 9.19 13.38 10.98
N HIS A 40 8.95 12.15 10.52
CA HIS A 40 9.61 11.58 9.34
C HIS A 40 9.15 12.26 8.06
N GLU A 41 10.09 12.51 7.15
CA GLU A 41 9.79 13.05 5.83
C GLU A 41 9.53 11.92 4.83
N VAL A 42 8.47 12.05 4.03
CA VAL A 42 8.11 11.07 3.01
C VAL A 42 7.89 11.78 1.69
N ARG A 43 8.59 11.32 0.65
CA ARG A 43 8.44 11.79 -0.72
C ARG A 43 7.83 10.70 -1.58
N SER A 44 6.77 11.05 -2.31
CA SER A 44 6.20 10.19 -3.34
C SER A 44 6.86 10.51 -4.67
N CYS A 45 7.54 9.55 -5.29
CA CYS A 45 8.19 9.72 -6.58
C CYS A 45 7.51 8.86 -7.63
N LYS A 46 7.33 9.39 -8.84
CA LYS A 46 6.93 8.60 -10.02
C LYS A 46 8.19 7.99 -10.61
N VAL A 47 8.20 6.68 -10.77
CA VAL A 47 9.32 5.92 -11.33
C VAL A 47 8.84 5.00 -12.43
N ALA A 48 9.71 4.64 -13.37
CA ALA A 48 9.33 3.82 -14.51
C ALA A 48 10.42 2.85 -14.97
N ASP A 49 9.98 1.83 -15.69
CA ASP A 49 10.79 0.93 -16.49
C ASP A 49 10.17 0.80 -17.88
N LYS A 50 10.71 -0.06 -18.74
CA LYS A 50 10.19 -0.26 -20.10
C LYS A 50 8.73 -0.74 -20.18
N THR A 51 8.12 -1.14 -19.06
CA THR A 51 6.79 -1.75 -19.00
C THR A 51 5.70 -0.82 -18.46
N GLY A 52 6.07 0.29 -17.82
CA GLY A 52 5.14 1.29 -17.30
C GLY A 52 5.71 2.03 -16.10
N SER A 53 4.85 2.82 -15.44
CA SER A 53 5.24 3.61 -14.27
C SER A 53 4.52 3.17 -13.00
N ILE A 54 5.15 3.43 -11.86
CA ILE A 54 4.60 3.21 -10.52
C ILE A 54 5.10 4.30 -9.57
N THR A 55 4.39 4.50 -8.47
CA THR A 55 4.75 5.40 -7.39
C THR A 55 5.59 4.65 -6.38
N ILE A 56 6.68 5.25 -5.93
CA ILE A 56 7.46 4.80 -4.78
C ILE A 56 7.41 5.85 -3.67
N SER A 57 7.25 5.42 -2.42
CA SER A 57 7.40 6.29 -1.25
C SER A 57 8.79 6.10 -0.64
N VAL A 58 9.57 7.18 -0.62
CA VAL A 58 10.93 7.20 -0.08
C VAL A 58 10.96 8.07 1.17
N TRP A 59 11.63 7.57 2.20
CA TRP A 59 11.62 8.13 3.53
C TRP A 59 12.93 8.86 3.84
N ASP A 60 12.81 9.90 4.66
CA ASP A 60 13.88 10.65 5.31
C ASP A 60 14.98 11.13 4.35
N GLU A 61 16.24 11.06 4.78
CA GLU A 61 17.40 11.59 4.06
C GLU A 61 17.54 11.00 2.65
N ILE A 62 17.21 9.72 2.48
CA ILE A 62 17.29 9.04 1.18
C ILE A 62 16.34 9.72 0.18
N GLY A 63 15.15 10.14 0.62
CA GLY A 63 14.22 10.90 -0.22
C GLY A 63 14.77 12.26 -0.63
N GLY A 64 15.60 12.87 0.22
CA GLY A 64 16.29 14.13 -0.06
C GLY A 64 17.32 14.06 -1.18
N LEU A 65 17.96 12.89 -1.35
CA LEU A 65 19.08 12.69 -2.28
C LEU A 65 18.63 12.34 -3.70
N ILE A 66 17.44 11.77 -3.87
CA ILE A 66 16.93 11.34 -5.18
C ILE A 66 16.65 12.54 -6.07
N GLN A 67 17.03 12.44 -7.35
CA GLN A 67 16.77 13.42 -8.39
C GLN A 67 16.02 12.79 -9.60
N PRO A 68 15.24 13.58 -10.37
CA PRO A 68 14.72 13.13 -11.64
C PRO A 68 15.86 12.71 -12.59
N GLY A 69 15.68 11.62 -13.31
CA GLY A 69 16.68 11.02 -14.19
C GLY A 69 17.56 9.96 -13.52
N ASP A 70 17.56 9.84 -12.18
CA ASP A 70 18.33 8.81 -11.48
C ASP A 70 17.84 7.40 -11.85
N ILE A 71 18.78 6.49 -12.11
CA ILE A 71 18.51 5.06 -12.25
C ILE A 71 18.84 4.41 -10.91
N ILE A 72 17.82 3.85 -10.28
CA ILE A 72 17.91 3.30 -8.93
C ILE A 72 17.59 1.82 -8.95
N ARG A 73 18.43 1.06 -8.25
CA ARG A 73 18.17 -0.33 -7.89
C ARG A 73 17.57 -0.38 -6.49
N LEU A 74 16.32 -0.82 -6.41
CA LEU A 74 15.66 -1.20 -5.17
C LEU A 74 15.91 -2.68 -4.88
N THR A 75 16.37 -3.01 -3.68
CA THR A 75 16.46 -4.39 -3.20
C THR A 75 15.55 -4.61 -2.00
N LYS A 76 15.02 -5.84 -1.90
CA LYS A 76 14.09 -6.26 -0.83
C LYS A 76 12.94 -5.28 -0.59
N GLY A 77 12.43 -4.67 -1.67
CA GLY A 77 11.26 -3.81 -1.64
C GLY A 77 9.97 -4.58 -1.35
N TYR A 78 8.89 -3.84 -1.14
CA TYR A 78 7.54 -4.40 -1.09
C TYR A 78 6.54 -3.44 -1.76
N ALA A 79 5.41 -3.99 -2.19
CA ALA A 79 4.33 -3.23 -2.79
C ALA A 79 3.07 -3.31 -1.92
N SER A 80 2.42 -2.17 -1.69
CA SER A 80 1.19 -2.08 -0.92
C SER A 80 0.26 -1.02 -1.51
N LEU A 81 -1.02 -1.07 -1.17
CA LEU A 81 -1.97 -0.03 -1.52
C LEU A 81 -1.89 1.10 -0.48
N TRP A 82 -1.77 2.34 -0.95
CA TRP A 82 -1.90 3.55 -0.14
C TRP A 82 -2.96 4.45 -0.74
N LYS A 83 -4.04 4.71 0.01
CA LYS A 83 -5.22 5.45 -0.47
C LYS A 83 -5.77 4.93 -1.82
N GLY A 84 -5.66 3.61 -2.05
CA GLY A 84 -6.09 2.97 -3.29
C GLY A 84 -5.06 2.96 -4.42
N CYS A 85 -3.89 3.59 -4.26
CA CYS A 85 -2.80 3.59 -5.23
C CYS A 85 -1.77 2.50 -4.90
N LEU A 86 -1.44 1.63 -5.86
CA LEU A 86 -0.33 0.69 -5.71
C LEU A 86 0.98 1.45 -5.58
N THR A 87 1.68 1.28 -4.47
CA THR A 87 2.87 2.04 -4.12
C THR A 87 4.00 1.10 -3.70
N LEU A 88 5.20 1.38 -4.18
CA LEU A 88 6.44 0.70 -3.79
C LEU A 88 7.05 1.33 -2.54
N TYR A 89 7.71 0.49 -1.76
CA TYR A 89 8.38 0.85 -0.52
C TYR A 89 9.68 0.06 -0.36
N THR A 90 10.63 0.63 0.37
CA THR A 90 11.83 -0.07 0.81
C THR A 90 11.47 -0.99 1.99
N GLY A 91 11.72 -2.29 1.86
CA GLY A 91 11.45 -3.26 2.93
C GLY A 91 12.53 -3.31 4.00
N ARG A 92 12.31 -4.15 5.03
CA ARG A 92 13.27 -4.33 6.12
C ARG A 92 14.58 -4.91 5.59
N GLY A 93 15.68 -4.17 5.79
CA GLY A 93 17.01 -4.54 5.29
C GLY A 93 17.15 -4.44 3.77
N GLY A 94 16.20 -3.78 3.10
CA GLY A 94 16.32 -3.35 1.71
C GLY A 94 16.97 -1.99 1.58
N GLU A 95 17.42 -1.67 0.38
CA GLU A 95 18.14 -0.43 0.08
C GLU A 95 17.74 0.13 -1.29
N LEU A 96 17.95 1.44 -1.45
CA LEU A 96 17.91 2.13 -2.73
C LEU A 96 19.33 2.52 -3.09
N HIS A 97 19.81 2.03 -4.23
CA HIS A 97 21.17 2.27 -4.71
C HIS A 97 21.10 2.95 -6.07
N LYS A 98 21.60 4.20 -6.17
CA LYS A 98 21.76 4.86 -7.48
C LYS A 98 22.85 4.14 -8.28
N ILE A 99 22.49 3.61 -9.44
CA ILE A 99 23.40 2.85 -10.33
C ILE A 99 23.69 3.56 -11.65
N GLY A 100 23.03 4.68 -11.94
CA GLY A 100 23.23 5.46 -13.16
C GLY A 100 22.26 6.63 -13.27
N GLU A 101 22.19 7.25 -14.45
CA GLU A 101 21.30 8.36 -14.78
C GLU A 101 20.99 8.43 -16.29
N PHE A 102 19.82 9.00 -16.64
CA PHE A 102 19.33 9.37 -17.98
C PHE A 102 19.12 8.26 -19.03
N CYS A 103 20.02 7.29 -19.16
CA CYS A 103 20.06 6.40 -20.33
C CYS A 103 19.19 5.13 -20.23
N MET A 104 18.24 5.07 -19.30
CA MET A 104 17.34 3.91 -19.17
C MET A 104 16.12 4.07 -20.07
N VAL A 105 15.80 3.04 -20.85
CA VAL A 105 14.55 2.99 -21.62
C VAL A 105 13.37 2.77 -20.67
N TYR A 106 12.36 3.64 -20.76
CA TYR A 106 11.16 3.57 -19.93
C TYR A 106 9.87 3.85 -20.71
N SER A 107 8.74 3.45 -20.14
CA SER A 107 7.40 3.83 -20.55
C SER A 107 6.66 4.45 -19.38
N GLU A 108 6.00 5.58 -19.58
CA GLU A 108 5.16 6.20 -18.54
C GLU A 108 3.79 5.54 -18.40
N VAL A 109 3.38 4.77 -19.41
CA VAL A 109 2.05 4.15 -19.49
C VAL A 109 2.17 2.63 -19.66
N PRO A 110 1.29 1.85 -19.00
CA PRO A 110 0.29 2.30 -18.04
C PRO A 110 0.92 2.74 -16.69
N ASN A 111 0.20 3.59 -15.95
CA ASN A 111 0.58 3.96 -14.60
C ASN A 111 -0.11 3.02 -13.61
N PHE A 112 0.65 2.09 -13.04
CA PHE A 112 0.15 1.07 -12.13
C PHE A 112 -0.30 1.62 -10.76
N SER A 113 0.02 2.89 -10.45
CA SER A 113 -0.43 3.58 -9.25
C SER A 113 -1.70 4.39 -9.43
N GLU A 114 -2.21 4.51 -10.66
CA GLU A 114 -3.49 5.17 -10.86
C GLU A 114 -4.57 4.44 -10.05
N PRO A 115 -5.33 5.16 -9.21
CA PRO A 115 -6.41 4.56 -8.47
C PRO A 115 -7.47 4.13 -9.49
N ASN A 116 -7.52 2.84 -9.81
CA ASN A 116 -8.58 2.31 -10.65
C ASN A 116 -9.92 2.62 -9.96
N SER A 117 -10.83 3.29 -10.67
CA SER A 117 -12.13 3.72 -10.15
C SER A 117 -12.95 2.56 -9.57
N GLU A 118 -12.70 1.34 -10.05
CA GLU A 118 -13.33 0.11 -9.58
C GLU A 118 -12.93 -0.28 -8.14
N HIS A 119 -11.67 -0.08 -7.73
CA HIS A 119 -11.20 -0.48 -6.39
C HIS A 119 -11.61 0.50 -5.28
N ILE A 120 -11.97 1.74 -5.63
CA ILE A 120 -12.56 2.71 -4.69
C ILE A 120 -13.95 2.22 -4.25
N GLY A 121 -14.69 1.58 -5.16
CA GLY A 121 -15.99 0.99 -4.88
C GLY A 121 -15.89 -0.19 -3.92
N GLN A 122 -14.94 -1.09 -4.13
CA GLN A 122 -14.81 -2.33 -3.34
C GLN A 122 -14.35 -2.07 -1.90
N ASN A 123 -13.43 -1.14 -1.68
CA ASN A 123 -13.02 -0.75 -0.32
C ASN A 123 -14.12 0.01 0.43
N LYS A 124 -14.92 0.84 -0.27
CA LYS A 124 -16.10 1.46 0.34
C LYS A 124 -17.19 0.43 0.66
N LEU A 125 -17.42 -0.54 -0.23
CA LEU A 125 -18.38 -1.61 -0.01
C LEU A 125 -17.95 -2.49 1.17
N GLU A 126 -16.70 -2.98 1.21
CA GLU A 126 -16.22 -3.80 2.33
C GLU A 126 -16.22 -3.05 3.68
N MET A 127 -15.88 -1.76 3.68
CA MET A 127 -16.01 -0.92 4.88
C MET A 127 -17.47 -0.71 5.27
N ALA A 128 -18.37 -0.48 4.32
CA ALA A 128 -19.80 -0.35 4.57
C ALA A 128 -20.41 -1.66 5.09
N TYR A 129 -20.06 -2.81 4.52
CA TYR A 129 -20.50 -4.12 5.01
C TYR A 129 -19.93 -4.44 6.40
N LYS A 130 -18.69 -4.04 6.71
CA LYS A 130 -18.13 -4.17 8.08
C LYS A 130 -18.82 -3.26 9.10
N LEU A 131 -19.17 -2.04 8.72
CA LEU A 131 -19.95 -1.11 9.56
C LEU A 131 -21.38 -1.62 9.78
N ASP A 132 -22.03 -2.13 8.73
CA ASP A 132 -23.37 -2.70 8.80
C ASP A 132 -23.42 -3.95 9.69
N LEU A 133 -22.51 -4.91 9.49
CA LEU A 133 -22.41 -6.09 10.34
C LEU A 133 -22.22 -5.73 11.82
N SER A 134 -21.45 -4.68 12.15
CA SER A 134 -21.32 -4.23 13.54
C SER A 134 -22.60 -3.64 14.14
N GLN A 135 -23.47 -3.01 13.33
CA GLN A 135 -24.78 -2.55 13.78
C GLN A 135 -25.77 -3.70 13.94
N VAL A 136 -25.75 -4.69 13.04
CA VAL A 136 -26.62 -5.86 13.14
C VAL A 136 -26.23 -6.74 14.34
N ASP A 137 -24.93 -6.89 14.62
CA ASP A 137 -24.45 -7.68 15.77
C ASP A 137 -24.83 -7.02 17.11
N PHE A 138 -24.77 -5.69 17.20
CA PHE A 138 -25.20 -4.94 18.37
C PHE A 138 -26.71 -5.01 18.57
N HIS A 139 -27.48 -4.91 17.49
CA HIS A 139 -28.94 -4.98 17.55
C HIS A 139 -29.42 -6.40 17.89
N LEU A 140 -28.77 -7.44 17.36
CA LEU A 140 -29.09 -8.83 17.70
C LEU A 140 -28.69 -9.15 19.15
N HIS A 141 -27.55 -8.65 19.64
CA HIS A 141 -27.19 -8.76 21.07
C HIS A 141 -28.19 -8.04 21.98
N ILE A 142 -28.65 -6.84 21.61
CA ILE A 142 -29.66 -6.09 22.38
C ILE A 142 -31.01 -6.83 22.35
N ILE A 143 -31.44 -7.35 21.20
CA ILE A 143 -32.70 -8.09 21.06
C ILE A 143 -32.63 -9.40 21.85
N MET A 144 -31.53 -10.15 21.77
CA MET A 144 -31.34 -11.39 22.54
C MET A 144 -31.30 -11.13 24.05
N ALA A 145 -30.62 -10.08 24.49
CA ALA A 145 -30.58 -9.70 25.90
C ALA A 145 -31.97 -9.28 26.42
N THR A 146 -32.72 -8.50 25.63
CA THR A 146 -34.10 -8.10 25.97
C THR A 146 -35.04 -9.32 26.00
N LEU A 147 -34.89 -10.26 25.06
CA LEU A 147 -35.70 -11.48 25.03
C LEU A 147 -35.41 -12.39 26.24
N MET A 148 -34.16 -12.46 26.71
CA MET A 148 -33.82 -13.18 27.94
C MET A 148 -34.37 -12.51 29.21
N GLN A 149 -34.50 -11.18 29.24
CA GLN A 149 -35.14 -10.49 30.38
C GLN A 149 -36.66 -10.68 30.41
N VAL A 150 -37.33 -10.68 29.25
CA VAL A 150 -38.80 -10.86 29.18
C VAL A 150 -39.22 -12.30 29.51
N VAL A 151 -38.37 -13.30 29.25
CA VAL A 151 -38.67 -14.71 29.60
C VAL A 151 -38.43 -15.00 31.09
N GLY A 152 -37.78 -14.09 31.83
CA GLY A 152 -37.45 -14.26 33.26
C GLY A 152 -38.51 -13.78 34.27
N GLU A 153 -39.60 -13.13 33.83
CA GLU A 153 -40.62 -12.52 34.73
C GLU A 153 -41.94 -13.31 34.78
N ALA A 154 -41.91 -14.62 34.53
CA ALA A 154 -43.10 -15.47 34.63
C ALA A 154 -42.83 -16.72 35.47
N MET A 155 -42.42 -16.56 36.72
CA MET A 155 -42.34 -17.65 37.70
C MET A 155 -42.19 -17.14 39.14
N ASP A 156 -43.11 -16.29 39.60
CA ASP A 156 -43.39 -16.08 41.02
C ASP A 156 -44.88 -15.74 41.16
N GLU A 157 -45.51 -16.19 42.25
CA GLU A 157 -46.96 -16.31 42.57
C GLU A 157 -47.48 -17.73 42.30
N ASP A 158 -47.74 -18.61 43.26
CA ASP A 158 -48.21 -18.44 44.65
C ASP A 158 -47.78 -19.64 45.55
N PRO A 159 -47.77 -19.47 46.89
CA PRO A 159 -47.40 -20.50 47.87
C PRO A 159 -48.41 -21.64 48.08
#